data_AF-A0A3G8ZQ88-F1
#
_entry.id   AF-A0A3G8ZQ88-F1
#
_cell.length_a   1.000
_cell.length_b   1.000
_cell.length_c   1.000
_cell.angle_alpha   90.00
_cell.angle_beta   90.00
_cell.angle_gamma   90.00
#
_symmetry.space_group_name_H-M   'P 1'
#
loop_
_entity.id
_entity.type
_entity.pdbx_description
1 polymer ?
#
loop_
_entity_poly.entity_id
_entity_poly.type
_entity_poly.pdbx_seq_one_letter_code
_entity_poly.pdbx_strand_id
1 'polypeptide(L)' 'MSAHCQVTGRSPSFGKNVSHSHVRASRRWNPNIQRRRFYVPSLGRVVRLQVSAKGLGVIDRLGIDAVVAQILARGDKL' A
#
# COMPACT_ATOMS: atom_id res chain seq x y z
N MET A 1 7.57 8.61 -4.88
CA MET A 1 6.95 7.65 -3.93
C MET A 1 6.23 6.62 -4.77
N SER A 2 6.63 5.36 -4.71
CA SER A 2 5.94 4.27 -5.42
C SER A 2 4.49 4.22 -4.96
N ALA A 3 3.55 4.27 -5.90
CA ALA A 3 2.12 4.24 -5.59
C ALA A 3 1.62 2.80 -5.38
N HIS A 4 2.45 1.99 -4.72
CA HIS A 4 2.22 0.57 -4.44
C HIS A 4 2.18 0.34 -2.94
N CYS A 5 1.17 -0.40 -2.47
CA CYS A 5 1.06 -0.79 -1.07
C CYS A 5 1.79 -2.13 -0.85
N GLN A 6 2.79 -2.16 0.03
CA GLN A 6 3.54 -3.39 0.35
C GLN A 6 2.68 -4.46 1.03
N VAL A 7 1.65 -4.07 1.78
CA VAL A 7 0.77 -5.01 2.49
C VAL A 7 -0.23 -5.68 1.52
N THR A 8 -0.97 -4.86 0.78
CA THR A 8 -2.12 -5.31 -0.03
C THR A 8 -1.82 -5.47 -1.52
N GLY A 9 -0.63 -5.07 -1.98
CA GLY A 9 -0.27 -5.07 -3.40
C GLY A 9 -0.99 -4.01 -4.25
N ARG A 10 -1.85 -3.17 -3.65
CA ARG A 10 -2.62 -2.15 -4.39
C ARG A 10 -1.72 -1.25 -5.21
N SER A 11 -2.02 -1.16 -6.49
CA SER A 11 -1.35 -0.35 -7.49
C SER A 11 -2.28 0.75 -8.03
N PRO A 12 -1.74 1.73 -8.78
CA PRO A 12 -2.54 2.71 -9.48
C PRO A 12 -3.43 2.08 -10.54
N SER A 13 -4.61 2.64 -10.74
CA SER A 13 -5.47 2.32 -11.87
C SER A 13 -5.47 3.48 -12.87
N PHE A 14 -5.74 3.17 -14.14
CA PHE A 14 -5.75 4.12 -15.26
C PHE A 14 -7.13 4.21 -15.88
N GLY A 15 -7.47 5.38 -16.41
CA GLY A 15 -8.71 5.57 -17.16
C GLY A 15 -8.87 7.00 -17.66
N LYS A 16 -10.11 7.45 -17.80
CA LYS A 16 -10.43 8.77 -18.39
C LYS A 16 -11.20 9.66 -17.42
N ASN A 17 -10.88 10.95 -17.43
CA ASN A 17 -11.81 12.00 -17.06
C ASN A 17 -12.73 12.23 -18.25
N VAL A 18 -14.04 12.14 -18.03
CA VAL A 18 -15.06 12.39 -19.05
C VAL A 18 -15.81 13.64 -18.61
N SER A 19 -15.77 14.70 -19.42
CA SER A 19 -16.56 15.91 -19.18
C SER A 19 -18.04 15.67 -19.50
N HIS A 20 -18.90 16.63 -19.14
CA HIS A 20 -20.30 16.65 -19.53
C HIS A 20 -20.48 16.55 -21.07
N SER A 21 -19.60 17.21 -21.83
CA SER A 21 -19.53 17.13 -23.30
C SER A 21 -18.79 15.90 -23.85
N HIS A 22 -18.50 14.90 -23.01
CA HIS A 22 -17.77 13.69 -23.36
C HIS A 22 -16.33 13.90 -23.88
N VAL A 23 -15.70 15.02 -23.54
CA VAL A 23 -14.26 15.21 -23.77
C VAL A 23 -13.50 14.27 -22.83
N ARG A 24 -12.66 13.41 -23.41
CA ARG A 24 -11.93 12.37 -22.68
C ARG A 24 -10.47 12.76 -22.48
N ALA A 25 -10.07 13.00 -21.24
CA ALA A 25 -8.67 13.21 -20.86
C ALA A 25 -8.12 12.01 -20.07
N SER A 26 -6.87 11.61 -20.31
CA SER A 26 -6.24 10.51 -19.54
C SER A 26 -6.07 10.90 -18.07
N ARG A 27 -6.37 9.97 -17.16
CA ARG A 27 -6.15 10.13 -15.72
C ARG A 27 -5.61 8.86 -15.07
N ARG A 28 -5.05 9.03 -13.88
CA ARG A 28 -4.55 7.96 -13.02
C ARG A 28 -5.17 8.10 -11.62
N TRP A 29 -5.69 7.01 -11.07
CA TRP A 29 -6.13 6.92 -9.68
C TRP A 29 -5.04 6.27 -8.84
N ASN A 30 -4.43 7.07 -7.97
CA ASN A 30 -3.41 6.56 -7.05
C ASN A 30 -4.08 6.08 -5.76
N PRO A 31 -3.63 4.94 -5.18
CA PRO A 31 -3.97 4.61 -3.81
C PRO A 31 -3.40 5.65 -2.84
N ASN A 32 -4.09 5.89 -1.73
CA ASN A 32 -3.61 6.76 -0.64
C ASN A 32 -2.47 6.07 0.13
N ILE A 33 -1.26 6.11 -0.44
CA ILE A 33 -0.04 5.50 0.12
C ILE A 33 0.61 6.46 1.11
N GLN A 34 0.95 5.93 2.28
CA GLN A 34 1.62 6.64 3.36
C GLN A 34 2.88 5.87 3.76
N ARG A 35 3.97 6.58 4.04
CA ARG A 35 5.18 6.00 4.64
C ARG A 35 5.01 6.03 6.16
N ARG A 36 4.89 4.86 6.78
CA ARG A 36 4.77 4.75 8.24
C ARG A 36 5.82 3.81 8.80
N ARG A 37 6.17 4.03 10.07
CA ARG A 37 7.11 3.21 10.84
C ARG A 37 6.30 2.28 11.74
N PHE A 38 6.66 0.99 11.74
CA PHE A 38 6.07 -0.02 12.61
C PHE A 38 7.18 -0.69 13.38
N TYR A 39 7.02 -0.80 14.70
CA TYR A 39 7.89 -1.67 15.49
C TYR A 39 7.43 -3.11 15.27
N VAL A 40 8.36 -3.99 14.90
CA VAL A 40 8.08 -5.41 14.63
C VAL A 40 8.77 -6.23 15.73
N PRO A 41 8.03 -6.75 16.72
CA PRO A 41 8.59 -7.52 17.82
C PRO A 41 9.42 -8.72 17.38
N SER A 42 8.94 -9.48 16.37
CA SER A 42 9.65 -10.66 15.86
C SER A 42 11.02 -10.35 15.24
N LEU A 43 11.24 -9.11 14.77
CA LEU A 43 12.51 -8.66 14.21
C LEU A 43 13.32 -7.78 15.17
N GLY A 44 12.76 -7.42 16.33
CA GLY A 44 13.38 -6.51 17.31
C GLY A 44 13.72 -5.12 16.76
N ARG A 45 13.09 -4.68 15.66
CA ARG A 45 13.42 -3.41 14.98
C ARG A 45 12.21 -2.70 14.41
N VAL A 46 12.39 -1.41 14.13
CA VAL A 46 11.41 -0.59 13.41
C VAL A 46 11.58 -0.76 11.90
N VAL A 47 10.51 -1.12 11.22
CA VAL A 47 10.43 -1.25 9.76
C VAL A 47 9.63 -0.09 9.17
N ARG A 48 10.05 0.42 8.01
CA ARG A 48 9.34 1.51 7.31
C ARG A 48 8.58 0.94 6.12
N LEU A 49 7.26 0.92 6.22
CA LEU A 49 6.40 0.40 5.16
C LEU A 49 5.66 1.52 4.41
N GLN A 50 5.48 1.31 3.11
CA GLN A 50 4.54 2.02 2.25
C GLN A 50 3.19 1.32 2.32
N VAL A 51 2.26 1.94 3.05
CA VAL A 51 0.98 1.36 3.41
C VAL A 51 -0.16 2.24 2.88
N SER A 52 -1.17 1.60 2.30
CA SER A 52 -2.43 2.27 2.01
C SER A 52 -3.31 2.31 3.26
N ALA A 53 -4.35 3.16 3.28
CA ALA A 53 -5.34 3.16 4.37
C ALA A 53 -5.96 1.76 4.62
N LYS A 54 -6.24 0.98 3.56
CA LYS A 54 -6.70 -0.40 3.73
C LYS A 54 -5.60 -1.32 4.24
N GLY A 55 -4.35 -1.06 3.86
CA GLY A 55 -3.20 -1.78 4.41
C GLY A 55 -3.08 -1.60 5.92
N LEU A 56 -3.36 -0.40 6.44
CA LEU A 56 -3.44 -0.14 7.87
C LEU A 56 -4.51 -1.01 8.54
N GLY A 57 -5.74 -1.00 8.03
CA GLY A 57 -6.80 -1.86 8.58
C GLY A 57 -6.51 -3.37 8.49
N VAL A 58 -5.65 -3.82 7.58
CA VAL A 58 -5.17 -5.21 7.54
C VAL A 58 -4.16 -5.47 8.65
N ILE A 59 -3.21 -4.56 8.87
CA ILE A 59 -2.24 -4.64 9.97
C ILE A 59 -2.96 -4.66 11.31
N ASP A 60 -3.94 -3.77 11.53
CA ASP A 60 -4.66 -3.67 12.79
C ASP A 60 -5.47 -4.94 13.09
N ARG A 61 -5.97 -5.63 12.05
CA ARG A 61 -6.77 -6.85 12.19
C ARG A 61 -5.94 -8.12 12.34
N LEU A 62 -4.82 -8.24 11.61
CA LEU A 62 -4.01 -9.46 11.57
C LEU A 62 -2.77 -9.41 12.48
N GLY A 63 -2.38 -8.21 12.93
CA GLY A 63 -1.12 -7.96 13.62
C GLY A 63 0.04 -7.72 12.65
N ILE A 64 1.04 -6.97 13.13
CA ILE A 64 2.20 -6.57 12.31
C ILE A 64 3.10 -7.77 11.96
N ASP A 65 3.31 -8.71 12.88
CA ASP A 65 4.19 -9.85 12.67
C ASP A 65 3.69 -10.78 11.55
N ALA A 66 2.38 -11.09 11.54
CA ALA A 66 1.77 -11.90 10.48
C ALA A 66 1.88 -11.23 9.11
N VAL A 67 1.69 -9.91 9.05
CA VAL A 67 1.80 -9.14 7.81
C VAL A 67 3.25 -9.09 7.32
N VAL A 68 4.22 -8.86 8.21
CA VAL A 68 5.63 -8.83 7.85
C VAL A 68 6.11 -10.20 7.37
N ALA A 69 5.65 -11.30 7.98
CA ALA A 69 5.92 -12.65 7.51
C ALA A 69 5.39 -12.88 6.08
N GLN A 70 4.18 -12.40 5.77
CA GLN A 70 3.63 -12.46 4.41
C GLN A 70 4.38 -11.59 3.38
N ILE A 71 4.93 -10.46 3.81
CA ILE A 71 5.75 -9.59 2.96
C ILE A 71 7.09 -10.29 2.65
N LEU A 72 7.74 -10.85 3.67
CA LEU A 72 8.97 -11.63 3.52
C LEU A 72 8.77 -12.87 2.63
N ALA A 73 7.66 -13.60 2.80
CA ALA A 73 7.32 -14.76 1.98
C ALA A 73 7.11 -14.40 0.50
N ARG A 74 6.70 -13.17 0.19
CA ARG A 74 6.63 -12.64 -1.18
C ARG A 74 7.98 -12.22 -1.75
N GLY A 75 9.03 -12.11 -0.92
CA GLY A 75 10.35 -11.61 -1.30
C GLY A 75 10.44 -10.08 -1.39
N ASP A 76 9.46 -9.37 -0.83
CA ASP A 76 9.45 -7.90 -0.82
C ASP A 76 10.46 -7.35 0.21
N LYS A 77 11.13 -6.25 -0.13
CA LYS A 77 12.09 -5.59 0.77
C LYS A 77 11.39 -4.80 1.87
N LEU A 78 11.89 -4.92 3.10
CA LEU A 78 11.46 -4.21 4.31
C LEU A 78 12.23 -2.90 4.56
#